data_AF-A0A8C4NFA7-F1
#
_entry.id   AF-A0A8C4NFA7-F1
#
_cell.length_a   1.000
_cell.length_b   1.000
_cell.length_c   1.000
_cell.angle_alpha   90.00
_cell.angle_beta   90.00
_cell.angle_gamma   90.00
#
_symmetry.space_group_name_H-M   'P 1'
#
loop_
_entity.id
_entity.type
_entity.pdbx_description
1 polymer ?
#
loop_
_entity_poly.entity_id
_entity_poly.type
_entity_poly.pdbx_seq_one_letter_code
_entity_poly.pdbx_strand_id
1 'polypeptide(L)'
;YRFGMLLHLSLRCSESTCFGVRYSNDLMISFQQARNYCSSTGGNLASIRSDLEAQLVIRLIEDAGIQAKRRVAFWIGLRKARGQCTVTHTALRGYRWTSGEGDTPYANWVSSPDRTCTRVTCVSLVYAHSGKPPKWKGRNCQTSRLVRVHYASADWTYSDLPCLQKRCEHGYEPHGDVCQDIDECTEEPCEHIGFCSNTAGSFICECLDGYTVVNTTGCADVDECQFDPCDFKCLNTDGSFEYFSVCCNLGMMVTSDVGLLVFFVGLVLLCIVIVNYPLNKESTLDVVT
;
A
#
# COMPACT_ATOMS: atom_id res chain seq x y z
N TYR A 1 -16.44 -24.47 -6.38
CA TYR A 1 -16.91 -23.56 -5.31
C TYR A 1 -16.50 -22.15 -5.67
N ARG A 2 -17.46 -21.25 -5.94
CA ARG A 2 -17.22 -19.87 -6.38
C ARG A 2 -16.58 -19.06 -5.24
N PHE A 3 -15.37 -18.57 -5.47
CA PHE A 3 -14.72 -17.57 -4.60
C PHE A 3 -15.66 -16.37 -4.42
N GLY A 4 -15.97 -16.06 -3.16
CA GLY A 4 -16.76 -14.89 -2.78
C GLY A 4 -16.06 -13.61 -3.21
N MET A 5 -16.72 -12.85 -4.07
CA MET A 5 -16.30 -11.52 -4.50
C MET A 5 -16.27 -10.60 -3.27
N LEU A 6 -15.07 -10.35 -2.73
CA LEU A 6 -14.80 -9.30 -1.75
C LEU A 6 -15.37 -7.99 -2.28
N LEU A 7 -16.42 -7.48 -1.63
CA LEU A 7 -17.01 -6.17 -1.94
C LEU A 7 -16.02 -5.09 -1.50
N HIS A 8 -15.22 -4.57 -2.43
CA HIS A 8 -14.34 -3.42 -2.19
C HIS A 8 -15.18 -2.22 -1.74
N LEU A 9 -14.99 -1.80 -0.49
CA LEU A 9 -15.44 -0.51 0.02
C LEU A 9 -14.31 0.49 -0.23
N SER A 10 -14.53 1.45 -1.12
CA SER A 10 -13.61 2.58 -1.29
C SER A 10 -14.09 3.74 -0.42
N LEU A 11 -13.16 4.45 0.22
CA LEU A 11 -13.44 5.59 1.11
C LEU A 11 -12.48 6.75 0.80
N ARG A 12 -13.00 7.99 0.87
CA ARG A 12 -12.21 9.24 0.78
C ARG A 12 -12.76 10.25 1.78
N CYS A 13 -11.88 10.89 2.55
CA CYS A 13 -12.26 11.86 3.56
C CYS A 13 -11.59 13.23 3.33
N SER A 14 -12.26 14.27 3.80
CA SER A 14 -11.70 15.59 4.11
C SER A 14 -11.58 15.74 5.63
N GLU A 15 -11.19 16.92 6.10
CA GLU A 15 -11.12 17.24 7.54
C GLU A 15 -12.46 17.09 8.28
N SER A 16 -13.59 17.22 7.59
CA SER A 16 -14.93 17.25 8.22
C SER A 16 -15.96 16.31 7.59
N THR A 17 -15.65 15.67 6.45
CA THR A 17 -16.62 14.82 5.74
C THR A 17 -15.94 13.63 5.08
N CYS A 18 -16.60 12.47 5.11
CA CYS A 18 -16.14 11.25 4.44
C CYS A 18 -17.15 10.77 3.40
N PHE A 19 -16.65 10.27 2.27
CA PHE A 19 -17.44 9.66 1.21
C PHE A 19 -17.03 8.21 1.03
N GLY A 20 -18.02 7.33 0.94
CA GLY A 20 -17.84 5.92 0.61
C GLY A 20 -18.50 5.59 -0.72
N VAL A 21 -18.03 4.54 -1.37
CA VAL A 21 -18.78 3.92 -2.48
C VAL A 21 -18.67 2.42 -2.34
N ARG A 22 -19.81 1.75 -2.45
CA ARG A 22 -19.87 0.29 -2.56
C ARG A 22 -20.68 -0.05 -3.78
N TYR A 23 -20.05 -0.79 -4.67
CA TYR A 23 -20.55 -1.07 -6.01
C TYR A 23 -20.78 -2.58 -6.17
N SER A 24 -21.89 -2.95 -6.80
CA SER A 24 -22.18 -4.34 -7.20
C SER A 24 -22.99 -4.31 -8.49
N ASN A 25 -22.61 -5.13 -9.47
CA ASN A 25 -23.25 -5.21 -10.79
C ASN A 25 -24.67 -5.80 -10.74
N ASP A 26 -24.97 -6.64 -9.75
CA ASP A 26 -26.19 -7.47 -9.73
C ASP A 26 -27.30 -6.91 -8.84
N LEU A 27 -26.97 -5.93 -8.01
CA LEU A 27 -27.86 -5.48 -6.99
C LEU A 27 -28.67 -4.31 -7.60
N MET A 28 -30.01 -4.33 -7.52
CA MET A 28 -30.92 -3.26 -8.00
C MET A 28 -31.81 -2.74 -6.86
N ILE A 29 -31.68 -1.48 -6.43
CA ILE A 29 -32.41 -0.97 -5.23
C ILE A 29 -33.04 0.41 -5.46
N SER A 30 -34.17 0.64 -4.82
CA SER A 30 -34.85 1.93 -4.74
C SER A 30 -34.07 2.92 -3.87
N PHE A 31 -34.44 4.19 -3.96
CA PHE A 31 -33.89 5.24 -3.09
C PHE A 31 -34.06 4.91 -1.60
N GLN A 32 -35.24 4.40 -1.22
CA GLN A 32 -35.53 4.11 0.19
C GLN A 32 -34.70 2.94 0.71
N GLN A 33 -34.53 1.90 -0.11
CA GLN A 33 -33.63 0.79 0.21
C GLN A 33 -32.17 1.28 0.35
N ALA A 34 -31.73 2.20 -0.52
CA ALA A 34 -30.38 2.76 -0.47
C ALA A 34 -30.16 3.58 0.81
N ARG A 35 -31.14 4.40 1.18
CA ARG A 35 -31.11 5.17 2.42
C ARG A 35 -31.07 4.27 3.65
N ASN A 36 -31.99 3.31 3.75
CA ASN A 36 -32.04 2.38 4.87
C ASN A 36 -30.73 1.61 5.02
N TYR A 37 -30.15 1.19 3.90
CA TYR A 37 -28.86 0.54 3.91
C TYR A 37 -27.79 1.46 4.53
N CYS A 38 -27.64 2.70 4.05
CA CYS A 38 -26.61 3.61 4.57
C CYS A 38 -26.83 3.93 6.05
N SER A 39 -28.08 4.12 6.47
CA SER A 39 -28.43 4.35 7.88
C SER A 39 -28.10 3.15 8.76
N SER A 40 -28.27 1.91 8.27
CA SER A 40 -27.89 0.71 9.02
C SER A 40 -26.38 0.56 9.26
N THR A 41 -25.55 1.28 8.50
CA THR A 41 -24.09 1.29 8.66
C THR A 41 -23.59 2.56 9.37
N GLY A 42 -24.46 3.24 10.12
CA GLY A 42 -24.14 4.49 10.83
C GLY A 42 -24.03 5.73 9.95
N GLY A 43 -24.35 5.62 8.66
CA GLY A 43 -24.20 6.70 7.69
C GLY A 43 -25.52 7.22 7.11
N ASN A 44 -25.43 7.89 5.97
CA ASN A 44 -26.56 8.47 5.26
C ASN A 44 -26.40 8.32 3.74
N LEU A 45 -27.31 8.84 2.93
CA LEU A 45 -27.00 9.03 1.49
C LEU A 45 -26.22 10.33 1.29
N ALA A 46 -25.29 10.35 0.32
CA ALA A 46 -24.31 11.43 0.15
C ALA A 46 -24.94 12.83 0.04
N SER A 47 -24.50 13.73 0.92
CA SER A 47 -24.64 15.17 0.78
C SER A 47 -23.41 15.73 0.08
N ILE A 48 -23.60 16.41 -1.06
CA ILE A 48 -22.50 17.05 -1.80
C ILE A 48 -22.81 18.54 -1.86
N ARG A 49 -22.07 19.30 -1.08
CA ARG A 49 -22.37 20.67 -0.66
C ARG A 49 -21.29 21.68 -1.06
N SER A 50 -20.21 21.23 -1.69
CA SER A 50 -19.14 22.08 -2.23
C SER A 50 -18.45 21.43 -3.43
N ASP A 51 -17.67 22.23 -4.18
CA ASP A 51 -16.81 21.73 -5.25
C ASP A 51 -15.76 20.74 -4.73
N LEU A 52 -15.21 20.96 -3.53
CA LEU A 52 -14.25 20.06 -2.89
C LEU A 52 -14.87 18.69 -2.62
N GLU A 53 -16.06 18.66 -2.01
CA GLU A 53 -16.80 17.41 -1.76
C GLU A 53 -17.12 16.68 -3.07
N ALA A 54 -17.45 17.42 -4.14
CA ALA A 54 -17.69 16.84 -5.45
C ALA A 54 -16.42 16.22 -6.08
N GLN A 55 -15.26 16.85 -5.90
CA GLN A 55 -13.97 16.30 -6.36
C GLN A 55 -13.59 15.04 -5.60
N LEU A 56 -13.85 14.97 -4.29
CA LEU A 56 -13.62 13.75 -3.50
C LEU A 56 -14.45 12.58 -4.04
N VAL A 57 -15.72 12.83 -4.37
CA VAL A 57 -16.60 11.82 -4.98
C VAL A 57 -16.09 11.36 -6.34
N ILE A 58 -15.49 12.23 -7.15
CA ILE A 58 -14.89 11.85 -8.45
C ILE A 58 -13.74 10.87 -8.23
N ARG A 59 -12.76 11.24 -7.39
CA ARG A 59 -11.59 10.41 -7.11
C ARG A 59 -11.99 9.06 -6.52
N LEU A 60 -12.97 9.07 -5.61
CA LEU A 60 -13.54 7.86 -5.02
C LEU A 60 -14.10 6.89 -6.08
N ILE A 61 -14.82 7.40 -7.08
CA ILE A 61 -15.39 6.58 -8.17
C ILE A 61 -14.27 6.06 -9.10
N GLU A 62 -13.24 6.88 -9.34
CA GLU A 62 -12.05 6.52 -10.12
C GLU A 62 -11.26 5.40 -9.45
N ASP A 63 -10.92 5.56 -8.18
CA ASP A 63 -10.14 4.60 -7.38
C ASP A 63 -10.87 3.26 -7.18
N ALA A 64 -12.20 3.29 -7.14
CA ALA A 64 -13.01 2.08 -7.04
C ALA A 64 -13.03 1.25 -8.34
N GLY A 65 -12.37 1.69 -9.43
CA GLY A 65 -12.33 0.97 -10.70
C GLY A 65 -13.70 0.83 -11.39
N ILE A 66 -14.69 1.65 -10.99
CA ILE A 66 -16.07 1.62 -11.52
C ILE A 66 -16.11 2.14 -12.99
N GLN A 67 -14.96 2.57 -13.50
CA GLN A 67 -14.69 3.19 -14.80
C GLN A 67 -14.96 2.27 -16.02
N ALA A 68 -15.05 0.95 -15.84
CA ALA A 68 -14.76 0.03 -16.93
C ALA A 68 -15.82 -0.16 -18.04
N LYS A 69 -17.12 0.13 -17.88
CA LYS A 69 -18.10 -0.32 -18.92
C LYS A 69 -19.30 0.56 -19.31
N ARG A 70 -19.83 1.52 -18.53
CA ARG A 70 -21.06 2.32 -18.89
C ARG A 70 -21.21 3.64 -18.14
N ARG A 71 -22.14 4.51 -18.59
CA ARG A 71 -22.69 5.62 -17.76
C ARG A 71 -23.28 5.04 -16.47
N VAL A 72 -22.58 5.25 -15.36
CA VAL A 72 -23.03 4.86 -14.02
C VAL A 72 -23.77 6.02 -13.35
N ALA A 73 -24.77 5.66 -12.56
CA ALA A 73 -25.54 6.61 -11.79
C ALA A 73 -25.82 6.08 -10.40
N PHE A 74 -25.87 7.02 -9.46
CA PHE A 74 -25.67 6.81 -8.04
C PHE A 74 -26.74 7.55 -7.25
N TRP A 75 -27.42 6.92 -6.28
CA TRP A 75 -28.33 7.66 -5.40
C TRP A 75 -27.55 8.60 -4.48
N ILE A 76 -27.99 9.85 -4.35
CA ILE A 76 -27.47 10.82 -3.37
C ILE A 76 -28.60 11.26 -2.43
N GLY A 77 -28.27 11.84 -1.29
CA GLY A 77 -29.20 12.18 -0.22
C GLY A 77 -30.11 13.36 -0.51
N LEU A 78 -30.43 13.66 -1.77
CA LEU A 78 -31.21 14.82 -2.16
C LEU A 78 -32.60 14.40 -2.64
N ARG A 79 -33.65 14.98 -2.06
CA ARG A 79 -35.06 14.62 -2.33
C ARG A 79 -35.97 15.84 -2.34
N LYS A 80 -37.02 15.80 -3.17
CA LYS A 80 -38.16 16.74 -3.17
C LYS A 80 -39.40 16.01 -2.67
N ALA A 81 -40.01 16.49 -1.60
CA ALA A 81 -41.21 15.90 -1.02
C ALA A 81 -42.46 16.22 -1.84
N ARG A 82 -43.55 15.49 -1.58
CA ARG A 82 -44.87 15.79 -2.15
C ARG A 82 -45.33 17.14 -1.61
N GLY A 83 -45.84 18.01 -2.48
CA GLY A 83 -46.24 19.38 -2.17
C GLY A 83 -45.14 20.42 -2.35
N GLN A 84 -43.86 20.01 -2.51
CA GLN A 84 -42.75 20.93 -2.75
C GLN A 84 -42.56 21.17 -4.26
N CYS A 85 -42.67 22.43 -4.67
CA CYS A 85 -42.45 22.85 -6.05
C CYS A 85 -40.97 23.14 -6.33
N THR A 86 -40.58 23.05 -7.60
CA THR A 86 -39.22 23.41 -8.02
C THR A 86 -39.10 24.93 -8.12
N VAL A 87 -38.24 25.52 -7.29
CA VAL A 87 -38.00 26.97 -7.25
C VAL A 87 -36.73 27.28 -8.05
N THR A 88 -36.86 27.91 -9.21
CA THR A 88 -35.73 28.07 -10.15
C THR A 88 -34.63 29.01 -9.66
N HIS A 89 -34.92 29.88 -8.70
CA HIS A 89 -33.98 30.87 -8.16
C HIS A 89 -33.12 30.35 -7.01
N THR A 90 -33.35 29.13 -6.52
CA THR A 90 -32.54 28.53 -5.45
C THR A 90 -31.67 27.40 -6.01
N ALA A 91 -30.45 27.24 -5.46
CA ALA A 91 -29.49 26.25 -5.94
C ALA A 91 -30.02 24.82 -5.90
N LEU A 92 -30.62 24.41 -4.77
CA LEU A 92 -31.22 23.08 -4.61
C LEU A 92 -32.61 22.98 -5.22
N ARG A 93 -33.17 24.07 -5.76
CA ARG A 93 -34.45 24.10 -6.49
C ARG A 93 -35.62 23.47 -5.74
N GLY A 94 -35.68 23.67 -4.42
CA GLY A 94 -36.73 23.14 -3.54
C GLY A 94 -36.51 21.69 -3.07
N TYR A 95 -35.36 21.08 -3.38
CA TYR A 95 -34.92 19.81 -2.81
C TYR A 95 -34.21 20.06 -1.48
N ARG A 96 -34.18 19.04 -0.61
CA ARG A 96 -33.48 19.06 0.68
C ARG A 96 -32.65 17.80 0.88
N TRP A 97 -31.57 17.94 1.63
CA TRP A 97 -30.74 16.82 2.07
C TRP A 97 -31.50 15.93 3.07
N THR A 98 -31.35 14.62 2.96
CA THR A 98 -32.05 13.64 3.79
C THR A 98 -31.35 13.33 5.11
N SER A 99 -30.07 13.67 5.20
CA SER A 99 -29.22 13.55 6.39
C SER A 99 -29.46 14.66 7.40
N GLY A 100 -30.18 15.71 7.03
CA GLY A 100 -30.59 16.78 7.94
C GLY A 100 -29.58 17.92 8.09
N GLU A 101 -28.43 17.90 7.38
CA GLU A 101 -27.54 19.06 7.37
C GLU A 101 -28.19 20.24 6.62
N GLY A 102 -27.71 21.45 6.93
CA GLY A 102 -28.16 22.67 6.27
C GLY A 102 -27.92 22.66 4.75
N ASP A 103 -28.86 23.26 4.03
CA ASP A 103 -28.75 23.45 2.58
C ASP A 103 -27.63 24.44 2.23
N THR A 104 -26.80 24.10 1.24
CA THR A 104 -25.76 25.00 0.69
C THR A 104 -26.13 25.47 -0.72
N PRO A 105 -25.55 26.57 -1.22
CA PRO A 105 -25.80 27.05 -2.58
C PRO A 105 -25.14 26.18 -3.67
N TYR A 106 -24.42 25.13 -3.30
CA TYR A 106 -23.78 24.24 -4.27
C TYR A 106 -24.81 23.33 -4.94
N ALA A 107 -24.83 23.34 -6.28
CA ALA A 107 -25.66 22.44 -7.04
C ALA A 107 -25.07 22.17 -8.43
N ASN A 108 -25.16 20.92 -8.90
CA ASN A 108 -24.58 20.54 -10.18
C ASN A 108 -25.58 19.82 -11.10
N TRP A 109 -26.77 20.39 -11.30
CA TRP A 109 -27.83 19.77 -12.10
C TRP A 109 -27.47 19.56 -13.57
N VAL A 110 -27.86 18.41 -14.15
CA VAL A 110 -27.80 18.15 -15.61
C VAL A 110 -28.72 19.11 -16.37
N SER A 111 -29.92 19.30 -15.84
CA SER A 111 -30.98 20.14 -16.39
C SER A 111 -31.92 20.58 -15.28
N SER A 112 -32.80 21.55 -15.55
CA SER A 112 -33.90 21.91 -14.64
C SER A 112 -34.76 20.68 -14.31
N PRO A 113 -34.96 20.32 -13.02
CA PRO A 113 -35.86 19.25 -12.62
C PRO A 113 -37.31 19.58 -12.98
N ASP A 114 -38.15 18.54 -13.02
CA ASP A 114 -39.59 18.68 -13.25
C ASP A 114 -40.23 19.65 -12.24
N ARG A 115 -40.98 20.63 -12.77
CA ARG A 115 -41.67 21.67 -12.00
C ARG A 115 -42.89 21.14 -11.25
N THR A 116 -43.34 19.91 -11.52
CA THR A 116 -44.49 19.31 -10.83
C THR A 116 -44.27 19.21 -9.32
N CYS A 117 -45.25 19.67 -8.54
CA CYS A 117 -45.17 19.69 -7.07
C CYS A 117 -45.79 18.45 -6.42
N THR A 118 -46.52 17.64 -7.19
CA THR A 118 -47.27 16.49 -6.69
C THR A 118 -46.42 15.22 -6.62
N ARG A 119 -45.25 15.19 -7.28
CA ARG A 119 -44.40 14.01 -7.39
C ARG A 119 -43.24 14.08 -6.41
N VAL A 120 -43.07 12.99 -5.65
CA VAL A 120 -41.84 12.76 -4.89
C VAL A 120 -40.72 12.47 -5.87
N THR A 121 -39.66 13.27 -5.82
CA THR A 121 -38.52 13.13 -6.73
C THR A 121 -37.25 12.91 -5.93
N CYS A 122 -36.48 11.91 -6.31
CA CYS A 122 -35.19 11.58 -5.71
C CYS A 122 -34.08 11.88 -6.71
N VAL A 123 -32.87 12.17 -6.23
CA VAL A 123 -31.79 12.63 -7.11
C VAL A 123 -30.72 11.56 -7.23
N SER A 124 -30.30 11.31 -8.47
CA SER A 124 -29.11 10.55 -8.74
C SER A 124 -27.97 11.44 -9.21
N LEU A 125 -26.77 11.13 -8.79
CA LEU A 125 -25.52 11.58 -9.37
C LEU A 125 -25.19 10.76 -10.62
N VAL A 126 -24.84 11.42 -11.72
CA VAL A 126 -24.49 10.80 -13.00
C VAL A 126 -23.04 11.16 -13.31
N TYR A 127 -22.20 10.14 -13.45
CA TYR A 127 -20.79 10.30 -13.77
C TYR A 127 -20.51 9.88 -15.22
N ALA A 128 -19.72 10.67 -15.93
CA ALA A 128 -19.44 10.50 -17.35
C ALA A 128 -17.94 10.69 -17.62
N HIS A 129 -17.09 9.81 -17.07
CA HIS A 129 -15.71 9.43 -17.49
C HIS A 129 -14.83 10.53 -18.14
N SER A 130 -14.95 11.80 -17.76
CA SER A 130 -14.29 12.92 -18.46
C SER A 130 -13.64 13.90 -17.49
N GLY A 131 -13.37 13.49 -16.25
CA GLY A 131 -12.83 14.35 -15.19
C GLY A 131 -13.75 15.51 -14.78
N LYS A 132 -14.97 15.59 -15.35
CA LYS A 132 -15.94 16.64 -15.03
C LYS A 132 -16.72 16.30 -13.76
N PRO A 133 -17.08 17.32 -12.94
CA PRO A 133 -17.91 17.12 -11.75
C PRO A 133 -19.21 16.38 -12.08
N PRO A 134 -19.61 15.43 -11.23
CA PRO A 134 -20.70 14.55 -11.55
C PRO A 134 -22.03 15.29 -11.45
N LYS A 135 -22.90 15.08 -12.44
CA LYS A 135 -24.10 15.90 -12.63
C LYS A 135 -25.32 15.28 -11.96
N TRP A 136 -26.20 16.11 -11.44
CA TRP A 136 -27.39 15.67 -10.70
C TRP A 136 -28.61 15.55 -11.60
N LYS A 137 -29.36 14.46 -11.47
CA LYS A 137 -30.58 14.20 -12.25
C LYS A 137 -31.71 13.75 -11.32
N GLY A 138 -32.83 14.46 -11.38
CA GLY A 138 -34.06 14.04 -10.72
C GLY A 138 -34.66 12.78 -11.36
N ARG A 139 -35.15 11.86 -10.52
CA ARG A 139 -35.68 10.55 -10.91
C ARG A 139 -36.83 10.12 -10.02
N ASN A 140 -37.63 9.18 -10.52
CA ASN A 140 -38.61 8.48 -9.69
C ASN A 140 -37.87 7.67 -8.61
N CYS A 141 -38.21 7.86 -7.34
CA CYS A 141 -37.58 7.20 -6.20
C CYS A 141 -37.64 5.65 -6.23
N GLN A 142 -38.58 5.08 -6.98
CA GLN A 142 -38.71 3.63 -7.18
C GLN A 142 -37.81 3.09 -8.30
N THR A 143 -37.05 3.95 -8.99
CA THR A 143 -36.14 3.52 -10.06
C THR A 143 -35.06 2.60 -9.49
N SER A 144 -35.09 1.32 -9.82
CA SER A 144 -34.15 0.32 -9.30
C SER A 144 -32.90 0.12 -10.17
N ARG A 145 -32.86 0.72 -11.39
CA ARG A 145 -31.74 0.62 -12.36
C ARG A 145 -30.57 1.57 -12.08
N LEU A 146 -30.34 1.93 -10.82
CA LEU A 146 -29.27 2.86 -10.43
C LEU A 146 -28.36 2.17 -9.42
N VAL A 147 -27.07 2.36 -9.59
CA VAL A 147 -26.04 1.73 -8.76
C VAL A 147 -25.88 2.52 -7.46
N ARG A 148 -25.39 1.84 -6.43
CA ARG A 148 -25.43 2.27 -5.03
C ARG A 148 -24.23 3.12 -4.67
N VAL A 149 -24.48 4.17 -3.89
CA VAL A 149 -23.46 4.85 -3.08
C VAL A 149 -23.79 4.55 -1.64
N HIS A 150 -22.77 4.23 -0.87
CA HIS A 150 -22.85 4.10 0.57
C HIS A 150 -22.18 5.34 1.12
N TYR A 151 -22.86 6.13 1.92
CA TYR A 151 -22.24 7.34 2.46
C TYR A 151 -22.27 7.35 3.98
N ALA A 152 -21.29 8.03 4.57
CA ALA A 152 -21.23 8.37 5.97
C ALA A 152 -21.17 9.92 6.09
N SER A 153 -22.27 10.53 6.50
CA SER A 153 -22.30 11.77 7.31
C SER A 153 -22.98 11.37 8.62
N ALA A 154 -22.70 11.94 9.77
CA ALA A 154 -22.21 13.29 10.06
C ALA A 154 -21.44 13.29 11.39
N ASP A 155 -20.60 14.30 11.62
CA ASP A 155 -20.00 14.66 12.92
C ASP A 155 -19.35 13.51 13.70
N TRP A 156 -18.41 12.79 13.09
CA TRP A 156 -17.60 11.84 13.84
C TRP A 156 -16.29 12.54 14.20
N THR A 157 -16.10 12.78 15.49
CA THR A 157 -14.75 12.83 16.04
C THR A 157 -14.05 11.52 15.69
N TYR A 158 -12.73 11.58 15.55
CA TYR A 158 -11.84 10.52 15.08
C TYR A 158 -12.06 9.13 15.73
N SER A 159 -12.76 9.08 16.87
CA SER A 159 -13.05 7.94 17.72
C SER A 159 -14.13 6.96 17.25
N ASP A 160 -15.05 7.32 16.33
CA ASP A 160 -16.27 6.53 16.11
C ASP A 160 -16.34 5.72 14.79
N LEU A 161 -15.27 5.66 13.98
CA LEU A 161 -15.23 4.82 12.76
C LEU A 161 -14.63 3.43 13.04
N PRO A 162 -15.42 2.32 13.06
CA PRO A 162 -14.87 0.95 13.08
C PRO A 162 -14.31 0.52 11.72
N CYS A 163 -14.13 1.45 10.77
CA CYS A 163 -13.57 1.19 9.44
C CYS A 163 -12.27 1.98 9.17
N LEU A 164 -11.74 2.69 10.16
CA LEU A 164 -10.38 3.21 10.16
C LEU A 164 -9.59 2.42 11.20
N GLN A 165 -9.29 1.15 10.90
CA GLN A 165 -7.94 0.73 11.27
C GLN A 165 -7.04 1.66 10.48
N LYS A 166 -6.51 2.70 11.16
CA LYS A 166 -5.51 3.63 10.60
C LYS A 166 -4.53 2.78 9.83
N ARG A 167 -4.51 2.96 8.50
CA ARG A 167 -3.41 2.41 7.72
C ARG A 167 -2.25 3.34 8.03
N CYS A 168 -1.46 2.96 9.01
CA CYS A 168 -0.15 3.55 9.21
C CYS A 168 0.71 3.27 7.96
N GLU A 169 1.69 4.13 7.71
CA GLU A 169 2.66 3.90 6.64
C GLU A 169 3.38 2.57 6.88
N HIS A 170 4.00 2.00 5.84
CA HIS A 170 4.76 0.77 6.02
C HIS A 170 5.87 0.99 7.07
N GLY A 171 6.08 0.02 7.97
CA GLY A 171 6.97 0.16 9.13
C GLY A 171 6.33 0.83 10.36
N TYR A 172 5.01 1.06 10.38
CA TYR A 172 4.30 1.64 11.52
C TYR A 172 3.05 0.84 11.92
N GLU A 173 2.77 0.78 13.22
CA GLU A 173 1.57 0.16 13.80
C GLU A 173 0.67 1.17 14.52
N PRO A 174 -0.65 0.92 14.59
CA PRO A 174 -1.58 1.83 15.25
C PRO A 174 -1.49 1.70 16.78
N HIS A 175 -1.15 2.81 17.46
CA HIS A 175 -1.19 2.91 18.92
C HIS A 175 -2.15 4.05 19.35
N GLY A 176 -3.43 3.72 19.49
CA GLY A 176 -4.49 4.70 19.74
C GLY A 176 -4.67 5.67 18.56
N ASP A 177 -4.53 6.98 18.83
CA ASP A 177 -4.64 8.04 17.83
C ASP A 177 -3.32 8.38 17.11
N VAL A 178 -2.23 7.64 17.34
CA VAL A 178 -0.95 7.86 16.67
C VAL A 178 -0.47 6.58 15.97
N CYS A 179 0.31 6.76 14.90
CA CYS A 179 1.09 5.67 14.32
C CYS A 179 2.42 5.62 15.06
N GLN A 180 2.71 4.48 15.66
CA GLN A 180 3.97 4.22 16.32
C GLN A 180 4.83 3.38 15.39
N ASP A 181 6.11 3.70 15.38
CA ASP A 181 7.12 2.97 14.62
C ASP A 181 7.19 1.51 15.08
N ILE A 182 7.24 0.57 14.14
CA ILE A 182 7.46 -0.84 14.45
C ILE A 182 8.95 -1.02 14.67
N ASP A 183 9.36 -1.50 15.84
CA ASP A 183 10.77 -1.84 16.06
C ASP A 183 11.04 -3.24 15.49
N GLU A 184 11.41 -3.29 14.20
CA GLU A 184 11.67 -4.57 13.52
C GLU A 184 12.89 -5.30 14.09
N CYS A 185 13.78 -4.63 14.84
CA CYS A 185 14.94 -5.27 15.46
C CYS A 185 14.58 -6.24 16.59
N THR A 186 13.35 -6.20 17.09
CA THR A 186 12.85 -7.14 18.09
C THR A 186 12.74 -8.59 17.58
N GLU A 187 12.62 -8.78 16.26
CA GLU A 187 12.53 -10.09 15.62
C GLU A 187 13.87 -10.57 15.04
N GLU A 188 14.98 -9.91 15.42
CA GLU A 188 16.36 -10.25 14.98
C GLU A 188 16.53 -10.45 13.46
N PRO A 189 16.11 -9.49 12.62
CA PRO A 189 16.07 -9.62 11.16
C PRO A 189 17.45 -9.71 10.49
N CYS A 190 18.53 -9.41 11.23
CA CYS A 190 19.92 -9.55 10.75
C CYS A 190 20.52 -10.93 11.07
N GLU A 191 19.71 -11.92 11.47
CA GLU A 191 20.06 -13.35 11.60
C GLU A 191 21.33 -13.63 12.43
N HIS A 192 21.62 -12.78 13.44
CA HIS A 192 22.83 -12.81 14.28
C HIS A 192 24.18 -12.60 13.55
N ILE A 193 24.16 -12.40 12.24
CA ILE A 193 25.34 -12.11 11.38
C ILE A 193 25.50 -10.61 11.09
N GLY A 194 24.77 -9.78 11.84
CA GLY A 194 24.85 -8.32 11.79
C GLY A 194 24.19 -7.66 13.00
N PHE A 195 24.47 -6.38 13.20
CA PHE A 195 23.83 -5.54 14.21
C PHE A 195 22.61 -4.82 13.62
N CYS A 196 21.46 -4.92 14.28
CA CYS A 196 20.24 -4.24 13.88
C CYS A 196 20.11 -2.86 14.54
N SER A 197 19.78 -1.85 13.75
CA SER A 197 19.42 -0.51 14.23
C SER A 197 18.05 -0.10 13.70
N ASN A 198 17.11 0.15 14.61
CA ASN A 198 15.77 0.58 14.25
C ASN A 198 15.76 2.03 13.74
N THR A 199 14.97 2.31 12.71
CA THR A 199 14.85 3.64 12.09
C THR A 199 13.37 3.98 11.85
N ALA A 200 13.06 5.25 11.60
CA ALA A 200 11.68 5.64 11.36
C ALA A 200 11.11 4.98 10.07
N GLY A 201 10.18 4.05 10.24
CA GLY A 201 9.48 3.29 9.21
C GLY A 201 10.24 2.12 8.62
N SER A 202 11.39 1.75 9.19
CA SER A 202 12.25 0.66 8.71
C SER A 202 13.40 0.37 9.69
N PHE A 203 14.37 -0.43 9.28
CA PHE A 203 15.57 -0.71 10.07
C PHE A 203 16.79 -0.88 9.16
N ILE A 204 17.97 -0.80 9.74
CA ILE A 204 19.25 -0.99 9.04
C ILE A 204 20.02 -2.13 9.72
N CYS A 205 20.54 -3.05 8.91
CA CYS A 205 21.50 -4.07 9.36
C CYS A 205 22.93 -3.63 9.02
N GLU A 206 23.78 -3.56 10.03
CA GLU A 206 25.24 -3.45 9.90
C GLU A 206 25.83 -4.86 9.94
N CYS A 207 26.14 -5.43 8.77
CA CYS A 207 26.63 -6.80 8.66
C CYS A 207 28.06 -6.95 9.21
N LEU A 208 28.35 -8.12 9.78
CA LEU A 208 29.69 -8.49 10.23
C LEU A 208 30.65 -8.68 9.04
N ASP A 209 31.95 -8.69 9.32
CA ASP A 209 32.97 -8.99 8.31
C ASP A 209 32.69 -10.35 7.63
N GLY A 210 32.78 -10.40 6.29
CA GLY A 210 32.40 -11.58 5.49
C GLY A 210 30.95 -11.58 5.00
N TYR A 211 30.13 -10.62 5.43
CA TYR A 211 28.70 -10.53 5.06
C TYR A 211 28.37 -9.19 4.40
N THR A 212 27.32 -9.17 3.56
CA THR A 212 26.86 -7.98 2.84
C THR A 212 25.36 -7.77 2.95
N VAL A 213 24.92 -6.51 2.78
CA VAL A 213 23.51 -6.14 2.89
C VAL A 213 22.72 -6.67 1.68
N VAL A 214 21.69 -7.46 1.94
CA VAL A 214 20.72 -7.95 0.96
C VAL A 214 19.35 -7.32 1.19
N ASN A 215 18.64 -7.00 0.09
CA ASN A 215 17.28 -6.47 0.12
C ASN A 215 17.10 -5.28 1.09
N THR A 216 18.09 -4.39 1.15
CA THR A 216 18.13 -3.16 1.98
C THR A 216 18.14 -3.33 3.50
N THR A 217 17.77 -4.49 4.03
CA THR A 217 17.54 -4.68 5.48
C THR A 217 17.90 -6.07 6.00
N GLY A 218 18.72 -6.86 5.28
CA GLY A 218 19.19 -8.17 5.76
C GLY A 218 20.68 -8.35 5.48
N CYS A 219 21.31 -9.34 6.09
CA CYS A 219 22.70 -9.72 5.82
C CYS A 219 22.74 -11.08 5.13
N ALA A 220 23.65 -11.23 4.17
CA ALA A 220 23.94 -12.51 3.55
C ALA A 220 25.44 -12.67 3.41
N ASP A 221 25.87 -13.92 3.44
CA ASP A 221 27.24 -14.32 3.20
C ASP A 221 27.75 -13.80 1.84
N VAL A 222 28.96 -13.26 1.82
CA VAL A 222 29.62 -12.82 0.59
C VAL A 222 30.28 -14.04 -0.02
N ASP A 223 29.84 -14.44 -1.21
CA ASP A 223 30.52 -15.51 -1.94
C ASP A 223 31.79 -14.99 -2.61
N GLU A 224 32.92 -15.05 -1.91
CA GLU A 224 34.20 -14.56 -2.44
C GLU A 224 34.69 -15.38 -3.64
N CYS A 225 34.16 -16.60 -3.83
CA CYS A 225 34.50 -17.47 -4.95
C CYS A 225 33.86 -17.01 -6.27
N GLN A 226 32.81 -16.19 -6.25
CA GLN A 226 32.14 -15.72 -7.49
C GLN A 226 33.01 -14.81 -8.37
N PHE A 227 34.02 -14.17 -7.79
CA PHE A 227 34.93 -13.28 -8.50
C PHE A 227 36.35 -13.86 -8.63
N ASP A 228 36.52 -15.14 -8.29
CA ASP A 228 37.81 -15.81 -8.34
C ASP A 228 38.09 -16.38 -9.75
N PRO A 229 39.18 -15.98 -10.42
CA PRO A 229 39.61 -16.57 -11.69
C PRO A 229 40.04 -18.05 -11.61
N CYS A 230 39.95 -18.68 -10.44
CA CYS A 230 40.30 -20.08 -10.20
C CYS A 230 39.10 -20.98 -9.84
N ASP A 231 37.94 -20.77 -10.47
CA ASP A 231 36.63 -21.49 -10.52
C ASP A 231 36.48 -22.92 -9.93
N PHE A 232 37.55 -23.70 -9.70
CA PHE A 232 37.52 -25.07 -9.20
C PHE A 232 38.26 -25.30 -7.87
N LYS A 233 38.72 -24.26 -7.17
CA LYS A 233 39.56 -24.41 -5.96
C LYS A 233 39.14 -23.60 -4.74
N CYS A 234 38.12 -22.76 -4.88
CA CYS A 234 37.53 -21.97 -3.81
C CYS A 234 36.27 -22.65 -3.30
N LEU A 235 36.13 -22.78 -1.98
CA LEU A 235 34.91 -23.19 -1.31
C LEU A 235 34.42 -22.04 -0.46
N ASN A 236 33.26 -21.53 -0.81
CA ASN A 236 32.57 -20.55 -0.01
C ASN A 236 32.08 -21.18 1.30
N THR A 237 32.27 -20.50 2.42
CA THR A 237 31.88 -20.93 3.77
C THR A 237 31.14 -19.80 4.47
N ASP A 238 30.38 -20.09 5.51
CA ASP A 238 29.59 -19.07 6.19
C ASP A 238 30.48 -17.99 6.84
N GLY A 239 30.46 -16.77 6.28
CA GLY A 239 31.26 -15.61 6.66
C GLY A 239 32.72 -15.65 6.19
N SER A 240 33.10 -16.57 5.30
CA SER A 240 34.49 -16.70 4.83
C SER A 240 34.63 -17.62 3.60
N PHE A 241 35.86 -17.91 3.19
CA PHE A 241 36.13 -18.86 2.12
C PHE A 241 37.40 -19.67 2.41
N GLU A 242 37.45 -20.91 1.91
CA GLU A 242 38.63 -21.77 1.97
C GLU A 242 39.15 -22.07 0.56
N TYR A 243 40.48 -21.99 0.39
CA TYR A 243 41.16 -22.44 -0.82
C TYR A 243 41.81 -23.81 -0.60
N PHE A 244 41.45 -24.78 -1.43
CA PHE A 244 42.02 -26.13 -1.33
C PHE A 244 43.38 -26.28 -2.05
N SER A 245 43.83 -25.29 -2.82
CA SER A 245 45.12 -25.34 -3.52
C SER A 245 45.53 -23.97 -4.10
N VAL A 246 46.84 -23.68 -4.11
CA VAL A 246 47.44 -22.47 -4.70
C VAL A 246 46.98 -22.25 -6.14
N CYS A 247 46.45 -21.06 -6.41
CA CYS A 247 46.30 -20.51 -7.76
C CYS A 247 47.66 -20.11 -8.32
N CYS A 248 48.30 -20.98 -9.09
CA CYS A 248 49.36 -20.58 -9.99
C CYS A 248 48.73 -20.07 -11.30
N ASN A 249 48.22 -18.85 -11.32
CA ASN A 249 48.27 -18.09 -12.57
C ASN A 249 49.66 -17.47 -12.66
N LEU A 250 50.28 -17.57 -13.84
CA LEU A 250 51.59 -16.98 -14.11
C LEU A 250 51.60 -15.50 -13.64
N GLY A 251 52.23 -15.24 -12.49
CA GLY A 251 52.88 -13.96 -12.25
C GLY A 251 52.44 -13.06 -11.10
N MET A 252 51.45 -13.35 -10.24
CA MET A 252 51.20 -12.51 -9.05
C MET A 252 50.72 -13.30 -7.82
N MET A 253 51.45 -13.17 -6.70
CA MET A 253 51.11 -13.67 -5.36
C MET A 253 50.60 -12.53 -4.48
N VAL A 254 49.43 -12.71 -3.85
CA VAL A 254 49.07 -12.27 -2.47
C VAL A 254 47.86 -13.16 -2.08
N THR A 255 47.62 -13.71 -0.88
CA THR A 255 47.81 -13.20 0.50
C THR A 255 47.94 -14.31 1.58
N SER A 256 48.30 -13.86 2.78
CA SER A 256 48.17 -14.42 4.15
C SER A 256 48.88 -15.74 4.51
N ASP A 257 49.99 -15.56 5.24
CA ASP A 257 50.63 -16.43 6.23
C ASP A 257 51.33 -17.75 5.82
N VAL A 258 51.36 -18.10 4.53
CA VAL A 258 52.22 -19.18 4.02
C VAL A 258 53.05 -18.71 2.83
N GLY A 259 54.36 -18.57 3.05
CA GLY A 259 55.31 -18.25 1.98
C GLY A 259 55.68 -19.52 1.20
N LEU A 260 55.40 -19.55 -0.10
CA LEU A 260 55.84 -20.62 -0.97
C LEU A 260 57.09 -20.16 -1.73
N LEU A 261 58.24 -20.81 -1.51
CA LEU A 261 59.44 -20.59 -2.32
C LEU A 261 59.51 -21.65 -3.42
N VAL A 262 59.51 -21.21 -4.67
CA VAL A 262 59.64 -22.06 -5.85
C VAL A 262 61.00 -21.83 -6.48
N PHE A 263 61.82 -22.88 -6.57
CA PHE A 263 63.10 -22.84 -7.27
C PHE A 263 63.23 -24.02 -8.22
N PHE A 264 63.89 -23.76 -9.37
CA PHE A 264 64.24 -24.80 -10.32
C PHE A 264 65.57 -25.43 -9.95
N VAL A 265 65.58 -26.74 -9.71
CA VAL A 265 66.82 -27.54 -9.66
C VAL A 265 66.81 -28.44 -10.90
N GLY A 266 67.40 -27.94 -11.98
CA GLY A 266 67.33 -28.60 -13.29
C GLY A 266 65.92 -28.57 -13.90
N LEU A 267 65.43 -29.72 -14.37
CA LEU A 267 64.08 -29.88 -14.94
C LEU A 267 63.01 -30.26 -13.90
N VAL A 268 63.39 -30.39 -12.62
CA VAL A 268 62.48 -30.78 -11.55
C VAL A 268 62.01 -29.53 -10.82
N LEU A 269 60.68 -29.36 -10.74
CA LEU A 269 60.04 -28.32 -9.96
C LEU A 269 59.99 -28.79 -8.50
N LEU A 270 60.71 -28.09 -7.61
CA LEU A 270 60.66 -28.32 -6.17
C LEU A 270 59.84 -27.20 -5.50
N CYS A 271 58.76 -27.59 -4.83
CA CYS A 271 57.96 -26.68 -4.02
C CYS A 271 58.30 -26.91 -2.55
N ILE A 272 58.88 -25.90 -1.89
CA ILE A 272 59.10 -25.93 -0.44
C ILE A 272 57.99 -25.09 0.19
N VAL A 273 57.15 -25.76 0.98
CA VAL A 273 56.13 -25.10 1.80
C VAL A 273 56.81 -24.59 3.06
N ILE A 274 56.89 -23.26 3.23
CA ILE A 274 57.33 -22.66 4.48
C ILE A 274 56.08 -22.28 5.26
N VAL A 275 55.77 -23.10 6.28
CA VAL A 275 54.76 -22.75 7.27
C VAL A 275 55.42 -21.86 8.30
N ASN A 276 55.13 -20.55 8.26
CA ASN A 276 55.49 -19.69 9.38
C ASN A 276 54.45 -19.89 10.48
N TYR A 277 54.81 -20.65 11.50
CA TYR A 277 54.04 -20.67 12.74
C TYR A 277 54.17 -19.31 13.45
N PRO A 278 53.10 -18.79 14.08
CA PRO A 278 53.23 -17.64 14.96
C PRO A 278 54.24 -17.98 16.06
N LEU A 279 55.25 -17.13 16.23
CA LEU A 279 56.26 -17.21 17.28
C LEU A 279 55.58 -17.18 18.66
N ASN A 280 55.12 -18.34 19.15
CA ASN A 280 54.87 -18.65 20.55
C ASN A 280 54.41 -20.12 20.70
N LYS A 281 55.33 -21.05 20.47
CA LYS A 281 55.54 -22.29 21.24
C LYS A 281 56.60 -23.13 20.54
N GLU A 282 57.58 -23.61 21.30
CA GLU A 282 58.58 -24.58 20.85
C GLU A 282 57.88 -25.78 20.19
N SER A 283 58.15 -26.04 18.91
CA SER A 283 57.82 -27.33 18.29
C SER A 283 58.75 -27.58 17.11
N THR A 284 59.28 -28.80 17.09
CA THR A 284 60.30 -29.35 16.19
C THR A 284 59.87 -29.38 14.73
N LEU A 285 60.84 -29.11 13.84
CA LEU A 285 60.70 -29.18 12.39
C LEU A 285 60.68 -30.65 11.93
N ASP A 286 59.51 -31.19 11.60
CA ASP A 286 59.40 -32.46 10.89
C ASP A 286 59.40 -32.20 9.38
N VAL A 287 60.49 -32.61 8.71
CA VAL A 287 60.60 -32.60 7.25
C VAL A 287 59.94 -33.87 6.73
N VAL A 288 58.75 -33.73 6.14
CA VAL A 288 58.17 -34.80 5.30
C VAL A 288 58.77 -34.65 3.90
N THR A 289 59.45 -35.70 3.45
CA THR A 289 60.11 -35.78 2.12
C THR A 289 59.15 -36.32 1.07
#